data_AF-A0A957ZG18-F1
#
_entry.id   AF-A0A957ZG18-F1
#
_cell.length_a   1.000
_cell.length_b   1.000
_cell.length_c   1.000
_cell.angle_alpha   90.00
_cell.angle_beta   90.00
_cell.angle_gamma   90.00
#
_symmetry.space_group_name_H-M   'P 1'
#
loop_
_entity.id
_entity.type
_entity.pdbx_description
1 polymer ?
#
loop_
_entity_poly.entity_id
_entity_poly.type
_entity_poly.pdbx_seq_one_letter_code
_entity_poly.pdbx_strand_id
1 'polypeptide(L)'
;PTRDKEALQSAIRGFSTSLGTAIGSAELKAIDAIAEINPDVAPSGIDLRAIEGEGGLQEGELEQLIQSEGYQPDIVVLLTDGANSDGAHPLMAAQQAADRRVRIYTIGFGTDNPGRMT
;
A
#
# COMPACT_ATOMS: atom_id res chain seq x y z
N PRO A 1 12.49 6.53 5.09
CA PRO A 1 13.18 5.27 4.71
C PRO A 1 14.58 5.24 5.34
N THR A 2 15.10 4.05 5.66
CA THR A 2 16.44 3.90 6.24
C THR A 2 17.22 2.79 5.54
N ARG A 3 18.55 2.93 5.50
CA ARG A 3 19.49 1.88 5.08
C ARG A 3 20.13 1.17 6.28
N ASP A 4 19.82 1.62 7.49
CA ASP A 4 20.30 1.04 8.73
C ASP A 4 19.50 -0.22 9.08
N LYS A 5 20.15 -1.38 8.94
CA LYS A 5 19.55 -2.68 9.22
C LYS A 5 19.34 -2.93 10.71
N GLU A 6 20.19 -2.38 11.58
CA GLU A 6 20.09 -2.57 13.03
C GLU A 6 18.92 -1.79 13.59
N ALA A 7 18.75 -0.54 13.13
CA ALA A 7 17.58 0.27 13.45
C ALA A 7 16.28 -0.41 12.98
N LEU A 8 16.25 -0.95 11.76
CA LEU A 8 15.08 -1.66 11.22
C LEU A 8 14.74 -2.91 12.03
N GLN A 9 15.73 -3.76 12.34
CA GLN A 9 15.50 -4.95 13.17
C GLN A 9 15.00 -4.59 14.57
N SER A 10 15.52 -3.50 15.13
CA SER A 10 15.11 -3.04 16.47
C SER A 10 13.68 -2.53 16.46
N ALA A 11 13.26 -1.82 15.40
CA ALA A 11 11.87 -1.41 15.21
C ALA A 11 10.91 -2.61 15.10
N ILE A 12 11.27 -3.63 14.30
CA ILE A 12 10.46 -4.85 14.12
C ILE A 12 10.30 -5.60 15.45
N ARG A 13 11.37 -5.72 16.25
CA ARG A 13 11.32 -6.35 17.58
C ARG A 13 10.41 -5.60 18.57
N GLY A 14 10.12 -4.32 18.33
CA GLY A 14 9.27 -3.49 19.16
C GLY A 14 7.77 -3.59 18.84
N PHE A 15 7.36 -4.36 17.83
CA PHE A 15 5.96 -4.51 17.49
C PHE A 15 5.16 -5.22 18.58
N SER A 16 3.95 -4.74 18.82
CA SER A 16 2.95 -5.38 19.66
C SER A 16 1.70 -5.69 18.82
N THR A 17 0.99 -6.74 19.21
CA THR A 17 -0.27 -7.09 18.57
C THR A 17 -1.39 -6.15 19.01
N SER A 18 -2.27 -5.81 18.07
CA SER A 18 -3.52 -5.10 18.34
C SER A 18 -4.71 -5.98 18.01
N LEU A 19 -5.89 -5.61 18.50
CA LEU A 19 -7.14 -6.27 18.11
C LEU A 19 -7.51 -5.87 16.68
N GLY A 20 -7.90 -6.86 15.87
CA GLY A 20 -8.39 -6.66 14.50
C GLY A 20 -7.28 -6.58 13.45
N THR A 21 -7.68 -6.68 12.18
CA THR A 21 -6.79 -6.60 11.02
C THR A 21 -7.29 -5.52 10.07
N ALA A 22 -6.52 -4.44 9.89
CA ALA A 22 -6.85 -3.30 9.02
C ALA A 22 -5.97 -3.28 7.76
N ILE A 23 -6.19 -4.25 6.87
CA ILE A 23 -5.38 -4.46 5.66
C ILE A 23 -5.46 -3.24 4.74
N GLY A 24 -6.67 -2.76 4.41
CA GLY A 24 -6.80 -1.63 3.49
C GLY A 24 -6.16 -0.35 4.04
N SER A 25 -6.29 -0.10 5.34
CA SER A 25 -5.61 1.04 5.99
C SER A 25 -4.09 0.90 5.94
N ALA A 26 -3.55 -0.31 6.10
CA ALA A 26 -2.11 -0.57 6.00
C ALA A 26 -1.59 -0.36 4.57
N GLU A 27 -2.34 -0.78 3.55
CA GLU A 27 -2.01 -0.54 2.15
C GLU A 27 -1.97 0.96 1.83
N LEU A 28 -2.99 1.73 2.24
CA LEU A 28 -3.01 3.19 2.07
C LEU A 28 -1.83 3.86 2.77
N LYS A 29 -1.50 3.42 3.99
CA LYS A 29 -0.36 3.95 4.73
C LYS A 29 0.98 3.63 4.06
N ALA A 30 1.10 2.45 3.44
CA ALA A 30 2.29 2.09 2.67
C ALA A 30 2.44 2.96 1.41
N ILE A 31 1.33 3.26 0.72
CA ILE A 31 1.32 4.20 -0.40
C ILE A 31 1.82 5.58 0.06
N ASP A 32 1.30 6.11 1.18
CA ASP A 32 1.73 7.41 1.70
C ASP A 32 3.23 7.42 2.06
N ALA A 33 3.74 6.32 2.65
CA ALA A 33 5.15 6.20 2.98
C ALA A 33 6.06 6.15 1.73
N ILE A 34 5.57 5.61 0.61
CA ILE A 34 6.26 5.68 -0.69
C ILE A 34 6.18 7.10 -1.24
N ALA A 35 5.01 7.74 -1.22
CA ALA A 35 4.81 9.11 -1.70
C ALA A 35 5.69 10.15 -0.98
N GLU A 36 6.06 9.91 0.28
CA GLU A 36 7.01 10.75 1.03
C GLU A 36 8.41 10.79 0.37
N ILE A 37 8.77 9.82 -0.47
CA ILE A 37 10.13 9.65 -1.01
C ILE A 37 10.20 9.53 -2.53
N ASN A 38 9.13 9.05 -3.16
CA ASN A 38 9.00 8.92 -4.59
C ASN A 38 7.95 9.94 -5.07
N PRO A 39 8.36 11.06 -5.70
CA PRO A 39 7.44 12.09 -6.18
C PRO A 39 6.54 11.60 -7.33
N ASP A 40 6.88 10.49 -7.98
CA ASP A 40 6.06 9.88 -9.04
C ASP A 40 4.90 9.04 -8.48
N VAL A 41 4.77 8.94 -7.15
CA VAL A 41 3.67 8.29 -6.44
C VAL A 41 2.87 9.35 -5.66
N ALA A 42 1.64 9.58 -6.08
CA ALA A 42 0.73 10.49 -5.36
C ALA A 42 0.35 9.94 -3.97
N PRO A 43 0.15 10.79 -2.95
CA PRO A 43 -0.41 10.37 -1.65
C PRO A 43 -1.80 9.72 -1.78
N SER A 44 -2.14 8.78 -0.89
CA SER A 44 -3.34 7.94 -0.96
C SER A 44 -4.66 8.71 -0.79
N GLY A 45 -4.63 9.90 -0.16
CA GLY A 45 -5.79 10.77 0.00
C GLY A 45 -6.19 11.55 -1.27
N ILE A 46 -5.42 11.46 -2.34
CA ILE A 46 -5.74 12.09 -3.63
C ILE A 46 -6.56 11.12 -4.48
N ASP A 47 -7.75 11.55 -4.90
CA ASP A 47 -8.57 10.79 -5.85
C ASP A 47 -8.11 11.07 -7.30
N LEU A 48 -7.22 10.22 -7.80
CA LEU A 48 -6.66 10.35 -9.15
C LEU A 48 -7.73 10.15 -10.24
N ARG A 49 -8.74 9.33 -9.98
CA ARG A 49 -9.81 9.05 -10.96
C ARG A 49 -10.80 10.22 -11.08
N ALA A 50 -11.04 10.95 -10.00
CA ALA A 50 -11.80 12.20 -10.06
C ALA A 50 -11.06 13.28 -10.87
N ILE A 51 -9.74 13.35 -10.74
CA ILE A 51 -8.89 14.31 -11.45
C ILE A 51 -8.87 14.03 -12.97
N GLU A 52 -8.79 12.75 -13.36
CA GLU A 52 -8.87 12.33 -14.77
C GLU A 52 -10.22 12.66 -15.42
N GLY A 53 -11.31 12.69 -14.63
CA GLY A 53 -12.68 12.94 -15.11
C GLY A 53 -13.06 14.42 -15.31
N GLU A 54 -12.38 15.35 -14.64
CA GLU A 54 -12.74 16.80 -14.66
C GLU A 54 -11.80 17.68 -15.50
N GLY A 55 -10.91 17.11 -16.32
CA GLY A 55 -9.96 17.89 -17.14
C GLY A 55 -8.93 18.65 -16.28
N GLY A 56 -8.63 18.11 -15.09
CA GLY A 56 -7.90 18.78 -14.02
C GLY A 56 -6.45 18.34 -13.84
N LEU A 57 -5.71 18.10 -14.93
CA LEU A 57 -4.25 18.21 -14.97
C LEU A 57 -3.90 18.89 -16.29
N GLN A 58 -2.99 19.86 -16.29
CA GLN A 58 -2.47 20.40 -17.55
C GLN A 58 -1.89 19.21 -18.33
N GLU A 59 -2.22 19.07 -19.62
CA GLU A 59 -1.80 17.92 -20.46
C GLU A 59 -0.34 17.51 -20.19
N GLY A 60 0.56 18.48 -20.00
CA GLY A 60 1.98 18.26 -19.69
C GLY A 60 2.35 17.65 -18.33
N GLU A 61 1.53 17.75 -17.28
CA GLU A 61 1.77 17.13 -15.96
C GLU A 61 1.28 15.67 -15.94
N LEU A 62 0.16 15.39 -16.62
CA LEU A 62 -0.32 14.02 -16.84
C LEU A 62 0.61 13.26 -17.81
N GLU A 63 1.14 13.94 -18.84
CA GLU A 63 2.13 13.36 -19.76
C GLU A 63 3.40 12.89 -19.05
N GLN A 64 3.89 13.62 -18.03
CA GLN A 64 5.08 13.20 -17.27
C GLN A 64 4.81 11.97 -16.37
N LEU A 65 3.61 11.84 -15.82
CA LEU A 65 3.18 10.66 -15.06
C LEU A 65 2.99 9.45 -15.97
N ILE A 66 2.51 9.66 -17.20
CA ILE A 66 2.29 8.61 -18.22
C ILE A 66 3.61 8.19 -18.90
N GLN A 67 4.63 9.05 -18.96
CA GLN A 67 5.93 8.75 -19.58
C GLN A 67 6.73 7.62 -18.91
N SER A 68 6.41 7.25 -17.67
CA SER A 68 6.97 6.05 -17.04
C SER A 68 6.26 4.81 -17.58
N GLU A 69 6.69 4.28 -18.72
CA GLU A 69 6.20 2.99 -19.21
C GLU A 69 6.46 1.89 -18.15
N GLY A 70 5.41 1.43 -17.47
CA GLY A 70 5.47 0.33 -16.49
C GLY A 70 5.11 0.70 -15.04
N TYR A 71 5.37 -0.26 -14.14
CA TYR A 71 5.16 -0.09 -12.70
C TYR A 71 6.30 0.70 -12.06
N GLN A 72 5.99 1.45 -11.01
CA GLN A 72 6.99 2.05 -10.15
C GLN A 72 7.95 0.98 -9.59
N PRO A 73 9.23 1.32 -9.36
CA PRO A 73 10.20 0.40 -8.81
C PRO A 73 9.89 0.04 -7.34
N ASP A 74 9.09 0.87 -6.65
CA ASP A 74 8.63 0.62 -5.29
C ASP A 74 7.60 -0.51 -5.22
N ILE A 75 7.71 -1.32 -4.18
CA ILE A 75 6.83 -2.46 -3.94
C ILE A 75 6.39 -2.48 -2.48
N VAL A 76 5.19 -2.98 -2.24
CA VAL A 76 4.67 -3.30 -0.91
C VAL A 76 4.58 -4.81 -0.79
N VAL A 77 5.09 -5.36 0.32
CA VAL A 77 4.86 -6.76 0.69
C VAL A 77 3.87 -6.78 1.84
N LEU A 78 2.67 -7.28 1.59
CA LEU A 78 1.62 -7.42 2.60
C LEU A 78 1.69 -8.83 3.21
N LEU A 79 1.95 -8.93 4.51
CA LEU A 79 1.91 -10.18 5.27
C LEU A 79 0.68 -10.17 6.18
N THR A 80 -0.18 -11.17 6.07
CA THR A 80 -1.39 -11.28 6.92
C THR A 80 -1.76 -12.73 7.19
N ASP A 81 -2.27 -13.02 8.39
CA ASP A 81 -2.76 -14.34 8.81
C ASP A 81 -4.28 -14.40 8.99
N GLY A 82 -4.99 -13.34 8.59
CA GLY A 82 -6.42 -13.19 8.79
C GLY A 82 -7.10 -12.37 7.69
N ALA A 83 -8.41 -12.23 7.81
CA ALA A 83 -9.21 -11.37 6.95
C ALA A 83 -9.28 -9.95 7.52
N ASN A 84 -9.52 -8.97 6.64
CA ASN A 84 -9.78 -7.59 7.06
C ASN A 84 -11.01 -7.54 7.97
N SER A 85 -10.86 -6.99 9.16
CA SER A 85 -11.92 -6.88 10.17
C SER A 85 -12.16 -5.43 10.63
N ASP A 86 -11.30 -4.50 10.22
CA ASP A 86 -11.37 -3.08 10.58
C ASP A 86 -10.79 -2.20 9.46
N GLY A 87 -10.97 -0.89 9.56
CA GLY A 87 -10.36 0.08 8.65
C GLY A 87 -10.92 0.06 7.21
N ALA A 88 -10.14 0.61 6.28
CA ALA A 88 -10.55 0.73 4.88
C ALA A 88 -10.67 -0.65 4.21
N HIS A 89 -11.56 -0.75 3.22
CA HIS A 89 -11.76 -2.00 2.50
C HIS A 89 -10.53 -2.33 1.61
N PRO A 90 -9.95 -3.55 1.67
CA PRO A 90 -8.70 -3.87 0.96
C PRO A 90 -8.77 -3.62 -0.54
N LEU A 91 -9.85 -4.03 -1.21
CA LEU A 91 -9.98 -3.82 -2.66
C LEU A 91 -9.99 -2.33 -3.06
N MET A 92 -10.44 -1.42 -2.19
CA MET A 92 -10.37 0.02 -2.48
C MET A 92 -8.92 0.51 -2.41
N ALA A 93 -8.16 0.07 -1.41
CA ALA A 93 -6.76 0.44 -1.25
C ALA A 93 -5.87 -0.20 -2.34
N ALA A 94 -6.15 -1.44 -2.72
CA ALA A 94 -5.49 -2.09 -3.85
C ALA A 94 -5.72 -1.33 -5.17
N GLN A 95 -6.92 -0.79 -5.38
CA GLN A 95 -7.18 0.08 -6.52
C GLN A 95 -6.37 1.38 -6.43
N GLN A 96 -6.25 1.99 -5.25
CA GLN A 96 -5.38 3.18 -5.07
C GLN A 96 -3.91 2.88 -5.42
N ALA A 97 -3.41 1.68 -5.08
CA ALA A 97 -2.07 1.26 -5.48
C ALA A 97 -1.94 1.05 -6.99
N ALA A 98 -2.95 0.45 -7.63
CA ALA A 98 -3.00 0.24 -9.07
C ALA A 98 -3.02 1.57 -9.85
N ASP A 99 -3.83 2.53 -9.41
CA ASP A 99 -3.91 3.87 -10.00
C ASP A 99 -2.55 4.59 -9.95
N ARG A 100 -1.72 4.28 -8.93
CA ARG A 100 -0.36 4.81 -8.74
C ARG A 100 0.75 3.92 -9.31
N ARG A 101 0.39 2.83 -9.98
CA ARG A 101 1.32 1.82 -10.52
C ARG A 101 2.31 1.29 -9.47
N VAL A 102 1.86 1.11 -8.23
CA VAL A 102 2.62 0.45 -7.15
C VAL A 102 2.18 -1.01 -7.04
N ARG A 103 3.14 -1.94 -6.98
CA ARG A 103 2.84 -3.37 -6.84
C ARG A 103 2.69 -3.76 -5.38
N ILE A 104 1.60 -4.46 -5.06
CA ILE A 104 1.40 -5.11 -3.77
C ILE A 104 1.52 -6.62 -3.95
N TYR A 105 2.45 -7.23 -3.23
CA TYR A 105 2.61 -8.68 -3.16
C TYR A 105 2.12 -9.19 -1.82
N THR A 106 1.08 -10.01 -1.85
CA THR A 106 0.44 -10.52 -0.64
C THR A 106 0.95 -11.91 -0.27
N ILE A 107 1.29 -12.10 0.99
CA ILE A 107 1.64 -13.37 1.62
C ILE A 107 0.59 -13.64 2.69
N GLY A 108 -0.27 -14.62 2.43
CA GLY A 108 -1.21 -15.14 3.43
C GLY A 108 -0.53 -16.22 4.26
N PHE A 109 -0.52 -16.06 5.59
CA PHE A 109 0.00 -17.06 6.52
C PHE A 109 -1.16 -17.78 7.20
N GLY A 110 -1.26 -19.10 7.04
CA GLY A 110 -2.36 -19.86 7.60
C GLY A 110 -2.08 -21.35 7.55
N THR A 111 -3.04 -22.13 8.04
CA THR A 111 -3.01 -23.58 8.00
C THR A 111 -4.15 -24.09 7.12
N ASP A 112 -3.85 -25.07 6.28
CA ASP A 112 -4.82 -25.88 5.55
C ASP A 112 -5.54 -26.90 6.46
N ASN A 113 -5.03 -27.08 7.69
CA ASN A 113 -5.65 -27.90 8.73
C ASN A 113 -6.05 -27.03 9.94
N PRO A 114 -7.27 -26.46 9.96
CA PRO A 114 -7.71 -25.62 11.08
C PRO A 114 -7.87 -26.46 12.34
N GLY A 115 -7.09 -26.17 13.38
CA GLY A 115 -7.30 -26.74 14.71
C GLY A 115 -8.68 -26.31 15.24
N ARG A 116 -9.43 -27.23 15.86
CA ARG A 116 -10.69 -26.86 16.53
C ARG A 116 -10.35 -25.89 17.66
N MET A 117 -10.89 -24.68 17.62
CA MET A 117 -10.85 -23.77 18.76
C MET A 117 -11.79 -24.34 19.83
N THR A 118 -11.24 -25.06 20.80
CA THR A 118 -11.93 -25.53 22.02
C THR A 118 -11.86 -24.49 23.11
#